data_AF-K1SK85-F1
#
_entry.id   AF-K1SK85-F1
#
_cell.length_a   1.000
_cell.length_b   1.000
_cell.length_c   1.000
_cell.angle_alpha   90.00
_cell.angle_beta   90.00
_cell.angle_gamma   90.00
#
_symmetry.space_group_name_H-M   'P 1'
#
loop_
_entity.id
_entity.type
_entity.pdbx_description
1 polymer ?
#
loop_
_entity_poly.entity_id
_entity_poly.type
_entity_poly.pdbx_seq_one_letter_code
_entity_poly.pdbx_strand_id
1 'polypeptide(L)' 'MAHHLYSTGEYLIDGVPGSIKQLEGCFSFIDQLDHYNNILDPQEIKHDAFNLNGREKQYQAFIFINIFSPMTPLSL' A
#
# COMPACT_ATOMS: atom_id res chain seq x y z
N MET A 1 4.11 -6.99 -3.76
CA MET A 1 3.18 -7.61 -2.78
C MET A 1 1.73 -7.44 -3.21
N ALA A 2 1.17 -6.22 -3.20
CA ALA A 2 -0.25 -5.99 -3.56
C ALA A 2 -0.64 -6.47 -4.96
N HIS A 3 0.15 -6.20 -6.00
CA HIS A 3 -0.12 -6.70 -7.35
C HIS A 3 -0.27 -8.24 -7.38
N HIS A 4 0.61 -8.97 -6.68
CA HIS A 4 0.54 -10.42 -6.62
C HIS A 4 -0.72 -10.88 -5.88
N LEU A 5 -1.04 -10.25 -4.74
CA LEU A 5 -2.26 -10.52 -3.98
C LEU A 5 -3.51 -10.31 -4.86
N TYR A 6 -3.58 -9.24 -5.64
CA TYR A 6 -4.74 -8.96 -6.49
C TYR A 6 -4.84 -9.85 -7.72
N SER A 7 -3.71 -10.29 -8.27
CA SER A 7 -3.71 -11.18 -9.44
C SER A 7 -3.90 -12.66 -9.09
N THR A 8 -3.50 -13.08 -7.89
CA THR A 8 -3.42 -14.52 -7.53
C THR A 8 -4.19 -14.90 -6.27
N GLY A 9 -4.62 -13.93 -5.47
CA GLY A 9 -5.25 -14.17 -4.17
C GLY A 9 -4.27 -14.31 -2.99
N GLU A 10 -2.96 -14.33 -3.24
CA GLU A 10 -1.94 -14.44 -2.20
C GLU A 10 -0.69 -13.60 -2.49
N TYR A 11 0.15 -13.39 -1.49
CA TYR A 11 1.49 -12.82 -1.67
C TYR A 11 2.47 -13.46 -0.69
N LEU A 12 3.76 -13.43 -1.03
CA LEU A 12 4.81 -14.00 -0.21
C LEU A 12 5.67 -12.90 0.43
N ILE A 13 6.09 -13.12 1.67
CA ILE A 13 7.18 -12.43 2.35
C ILE A 13 8.24 -13.50 2.65
N ASP A 14 9.45 -13.32 2.13
CA ASP A 14 10.55 -14.27 2.29
C ASP A 14 10.18 -15.73 1.94
N GLY A 15 9.36 -15.89 0.90
CA GLY A 15 8.89 -17.20 0.42
C GLY A 15 7.71 -17.80 1.18
N VAL A 16 7.18 -17.12 2.21
CA VAL A 16 6.06 -17.60 3.03
C VAL A 16 4.81 -16.74 2.78
N PRO A 17 3.59 -17.34 2.69
CA PRO A 17 2.36 -16.57 2.56
C PRO A 17 2.19 -15.51 3.65
N GLY A 18 1.98 -14.26 3.22
CA GLY A 18 1.73 -13.13 4.10
C GLY A 18 0.23 -12.92 4.35
N SER A 19 -0.12 -12.43 5.54
CA SER A 19 -1.49 -12.06 5.89
C SER A 19 -1.86 -10.65 5.44
N ILE A 20 -3.15 -10.34 5.29
CA ILE A 20 -3.61 -8.97 5.00
C ILE A 20 -3.11 -7.97 6.06
N LYS A 21 -3.13 -8.33 7.35
CA LYS A 21 -2.62 -7.47 8.43
C LYS A 21 -1.13 -7.14 8.28
N GLN A 22 -0.31 -8.10 7.85
CA GLN A 22 1.11 -7.85 7.58
C GLN A 22 1.27 -6.89 6.40
N LEU A 23 0.45 -7.05 5.35
CA LEU A 23 0.47 -6.17 4.19
C LEU A 23 0.07 -4.75 4.57
N GLU A 24 -0.99 -4.59 5.37
CA GLU A 24 -1.42 -3.31 5.95
C GLU A 24 -0.30 -2.67 6.79
N GLY A 25 0.39 -3.46 7.62
CA GLY A 25 1.54 -2.99 8.40
C GLY A 25 2.70 -2.49 7.53
N CYS A 26 3.07 -3.25 6.49
CA CYS A 26 4.10 -2.83 5.53
C CYS A 26 3.72 -1.51 4.85
N PHE A 27 2.47 -1.39 4.42
CA PHE A 27 1.99 -0.18 3.76
C PHE A 27 1.91 1.02 4.70
N SER A 28 1.44 0.86 5.94
CA SER A 28 1.42 1.92 6.94
C SER A 28 2.83 2.42 7.27
N PHE A 29 3.82 1.52 7.33
CA PHE A 29 5.21 1.91 7.55
C PHE A 29 5.77 2.72 6.37
N ILE A 30 5.48 2.31 5.13
CA ILE A 30 5.88 3.07 3.93
C ILE A 30 5.26 4.46 3.95
N ASP A 31 3.97 4.57 4.26
CA ASP A 31 3.26 5.85 4.34
C ASP A 31 3.87 6.79 5.39
N GLN A 32 4.18 6.28 6.59
CA GLN A 32 4.88 7.06 7.62
C GLN A 32 6.26 7.55 7.14
N LEU A 33 6.99 6.69 6.43
CA LEU A 33 8.32 7.03 5.91
C LEU A 33 8.24 8.06 4.78
N ASP A 34 7.27 7.95 3.88
CA ASP A 34 6.99 8.95 2.85
C ASP A 34 6.57 10.28 3.48
N HIS A 35 5.66 10.27 4.45
CA HIS A 35 5.24 11.47 5.17
C HIS A 35 6.42 12.19 5.84
N TYR A 36 7.30 11.44 6.50
CA TYR A 36 8.51 12.01 7.10
C TYR A 36 9.45 12.63 6.05
N ASN A 37 9.67 11.95 4.92
CA ASN A 37 10.52 12.49 3.86
C ASN A 37 9.93 13.73 3.19
N ASN A 38 8.62 13.77 3.01
CA ASN A 38 7.91 14.92 2.45
C ASN A 38 8.04 16.16 3.34
N ILE A 39 8.05 16.00 4.67
CA ILE A 39 8.31 17.09 5.63
C ILE A 39 9.73 17.65 5.47
N LEU A 40 10.69 16.78 5.15
CA LEU A 40 12.10 17.14 4.99
C LEU A 40 12.47 17.53 3.56
N ASP A 41 11.52 17.60 2.63
CA ASP A 41 11.81 17.82 1.22
C ASP A 41 12.46 19.20 1.00
N PRO A 42 13.76 19.23 0.61
CA PRO A 42 14.48 20.49 0.41
C PRO A 42 13.99 21.26 -0.83
N GLN A 43 13.18 20.63 -1.69
CA GLN A 43 12.63 21.25 -2.90
C GLN A 43 11.34 22.01 -2.62
N GLU A 44 10.83 22.00 -1.38
CA GLU A 44 9.56 22.61 -0.96
C GLU A 44 8.37 22.23 -1.88
N ILE A 45 8.44 21.03 -2.48
CA ILE A 45 7.36 20.54 -3.32
C ILE A 45 6.16 20.30 -2.42
N LYS A 46 5.00 20.76 -2.87
CA LYS A 46 3.76 20.57 -2.14
C LYS A 46 3.34 19.11 -2.22
N HIS A 47 3.52 18.37 -1.14
CA HIS A 47 3.06 16.98 -1.01
C HIS A 47 1.60 16.95 -0.54
N ASP A 48 0.69 16.89 -1.51
CA ASP A 48 -0.75 16.77 -1.26
C ASP A 48 -1.35 15.62 -2.08
N ALA A 49 -2.66 15.38 -1.94
CA ALA A 49 -3.35 14.28 -2.60
C ALA A 49 -3.26 14.30 -4.14
N PHE A 50 -2.80 15.41 -4.75
CA PHE A 50 -2.60 15.55 -6.19
C PHE A 50 -1.14 15.35 -6.61
N ASN A 51 -0.19 15.46 -5.68
CA ASN A 51 1.26 15.41 -5.91
C ASN A 51 1.91 14.21 -5.22
N LEU A 52 1.25 13.05 -5.31
CA LEU A 52 1.76 11.81 -4.73
C LEU A 52 2.92 11.23 -5.54
N ASN A 53 3.95 10.78 -4.82
CA ASN A 53 5.05 10.02 -5.37
C ASN A 53 4.61 8.59 -5.76
N GLY A 54 5.52 7.83 -6.37
CA GLY A 54 5.20 6.48 -6.87
C GLY A 54 4.76 5.49 -5.78
N ARG A 55 5.33 5.59 -4.56
CA ARG A 55 5.00 4.74 -3.42
C ARG A 55 3.65 5.10 -2.83
N GLU A 56 3.40 6.40 -2.63
CA GLU A 56 2.12 6.91 -2.11
C GLU A 56 0.95 6.55 -3.03
N LYS A 57 1.14 6.60 -4.36
CA LYS A 57 0.14 6.13 -5.33
C LYS A 57 -0.19 4.65 -5.18
N GLN A 58 0.81 3.81 -4.92
CA GLN A 58 0.60 2.38 -4.68
C GLN A 58 -0.17 2.14 -3.38
N TYR A 59 0.13 2.90 -2.32
CA TYR A 59 -0.61 2.82 -1.07
C TYR A 59 -2.05 3.30 -1.21
N GLN A 60 -2.29 4.40 -1.92
CA GLN A 60 -3.62 4.90 -2.23
C GLN A 60 -4.45 3.85 -3.00
N ALA A 61 -3.85 3.19 -3.99
CA ALA A 61 -4.50 2.09 -4.71
C ALA A 61 -4.82 0.90 -3.78
N PHE A 62 -3.92 0.57 -2.85
CA PHE A 62 -4.16 -0.46 -1.84
C PHE A 62 -5.34 -0.13 -0.93
N ILE A 63 -5.40 1.09 -0.38
CA ILE A 63 -6.52 1.56 0.45
C ILE A 63 -7.82 1.50 -0.34
N PHE A 64 -7.81 1.98 -1.59
CA PHE A 64 -9.00 1.96 -2.44
C PHE A 64 -9.53 0.53 -2.62
N ILE A 65 -8.66 -0.41 -2.96
CA ILE A 65 -9.06 -1.81 -3.13
C ILE A 65 -9.54 -2.41 -1.80
N ASN A 66 -8.86 -2.15 -0.69
CA ASN A 66 -9.25 -2.68 0.62
C ASN A 66 -10.62 -2.15 1.11
N ILE A 67 -10.95 -0.88 0.82
CA ILE A 67 -12.20 -0.25 1.25
C ILE A 67 -13.36 -0.55 0.28
N PHE A 68 -13.12 -0.45 -1.03
CA PHE A 68 -14.19 -0.49 -2.04
C PHE A 68 -14.35 -1.86 -2.72
N SER A 69 -13.37 -2.75 -2.59
CA SER A 69 -13.54 -4.16 -2.91
C SER A 69 -13.55 -4.92 -1.58
N PRO A 70 -14.72 -5.06 -0.92
CA PRO A 70 -14.83 -6.10 0.09
C PRO A 70 -14.47 -7.37 -0.67
N MET A 71 -13.31 -7.95 -0.37
CA MET A 71 -12.98 -9.29 -0.83
C MET A 71 -14.11 -10.15 -0.29
N THR A 72 -15.14 -10.38 -1.10
CA THR A 72 -16.02 -11.51 -0.90
C THR A 72 -15.05 -12.68 -0.91
N PRO A 73 -14.84 -13.39 0.20
CA PRO A 73 -14.08 -14.61 0.14
C PRO A 73 -14.82 -15.44 -0.91
N LEU A 74 -14.13 -15.84 -1.97
CA LEU A 74 -14.59 -16.96 -2.78
C LEU A 74 -14.60 -18.16 -1.84
N SER A 75 -15.71 -18.29 -1.11
CA SER A 75 -16.03 -19.45 -0.32
C SER A 75 -16.44 -20.53 -1.30
N LEU A 76 -15.50 -21.46 -1.51
CA LEU A 76 -15.64 -22.84 -1.99
C LEU A 76 -16.33 -23.07 -3.34
#